data_AF-A0A7Y0CWH4-F1
#
_entry.id   AF-A0A7Y0CWH4-F1
#
_cell.length_a   1.000
_cell.length_b   1.000
_cell.length_c   1.000
_cell.angle_alpha   90.00
_cell.angle_beta   90.00
_cell.angle_gamma   90.00
#
_symmetry.space_group_name_H-M   'P 1'
#
loop_
_entity.id
_entity.type
_entity.pdbx_description
1 polymer ?
#
loop_
_entity_poly.entity_id
_entity_poly.type
_entity_poly.pdbx_seq_one_letter_code
_entity_poly.pdbx_strand_id
1 'polypeptide(L)'
;MSEPNVLDPTTAWMQIIAILTTAADTPPTSGAVNPDLRSLTLGAQIVASRALALLPADVDGDLEDVVLDVVASCSVGDLIRAAGDAARRHPAEAFPAGAAAVITELEDLVTETAAEPAGGAVS
;
A
#
# COMPACT_ATOMS: atom_id res chain seq x y z
N MET A 1 -9.56 -6.89 29.24
CA MET A 1 -8.55 -5.90 28.80
C MET A 1 -8.04 -6.46 27.50
N SER A 2 -8.57 -6.02 26.36
CA SER A 2 -8.14 -6.55 25.07
C SER A 2 -6.78 -5.95 24.76
N GLU A 3 -5.74 -6.78 24.66
CA GLU A 3 -4.47 -6.39 24.07
C GLU A 3 -4.74 -5.69 22.72
N PRO A 4 -4.02 -4.61 22.39
CA PRO A 4 -4.09 -4.07 21.03
C PRO A 4 -3.69 -5.23 20.12
N ASN A 5 -4.60 -5.64 19.24
CA ASN A 5 -4.40 -6.70 18.27
C ASN A 5 -3.36 -6.22 17.26
N VAL A 6 -2.09 -6.19 17.69
CA VAL A 6 -0.93 -5.90 16.87
C VAL A 6 -0.74 -7.16 16.04
N LEU A 7 -1.15 -7.09 14.78
CA LEU A 7 -0.91 -8.15 13.80
C LEU A 7 0.55 -8.54 13.85
N ASP A 8 0.85 -9.84 13.73
CA ASP A 8 2.23 -10.31 13.62
C ASP A 8 2.91 -9.61 12.42
N PRO A 9 4.21 -9.32 12.47
CA PRO A 9 4.88 -8.55 11.42
C PRO A 9 4.78 -9.20 10.03
N THR A 10 4.69 -10.53 9.97
CA THR A 10 4.43 -11.27 8.73
C THR A 10 3.03 -10.98 8.20
N THR A 11 2.00 -11.00 9.05
CA THR A 11 0.62 -10.67 8.68
C THR A 11 0.48 -9.21 8.29
N ALA A 12 1.17 -8.30 8.98
CA ALA A 12 1.24 -6.89 8.59
C ALA A 12 1.91 -6.71 7.22
N TRP A 13 2.97 -7.47 6.92
CA TRP A 13 3.62 -7.46 5.61
C TRP A 13 2.70 -7.95 4.50
N MET A 14 1.99 -9.06 4.73
CA MET A 14 0.99 -9.58 3.79
C MET A 14 -0.16 -8.58 3.57
N GLN A 15 -0.61 -7.90 4.63
CA GLN A 15 -1.61 -6.85 4.53
C GLN A 15 -1.13 -5.68 3.66
N ILE A 16 0.12 -5.22 3.82
CA ILE A 16 0.71 -4.16 2.98
C ILE A 16 0.69 -4.58 1.50
N ILE A 17 1.11 -5.81 1.19
CA ILE A 17 1.11 -6.34 -0.18
C ILE A 17 -0.30 -6.39 -0.75
N ALA A 18 -1.27 -6.91 0.01
CA ALA A 18 -2.66 -7.01 -0.43
C ALA A 18 -3.27 -5.62 -0.71
N ILE A 19 -2.99 -4.63 0.15
CA ILE A 19 -3.48 -3.25 -0.01
C ILE A 19 -2.88 -2.62 -1.29
N LEU A 20 -1.58 -2.76 -1.50
CA LEU A 20 -0.91 -2.20 -2.68
C LEU A 20 -1.34 -2.90 -3.96
N THR A 21 -1.59 -4.20 -3.92
CA THR A 21 -2.13 -4.96 -5.05
C THR A 21 -3.54 -4.47 -5.39
N THR A 22 -4.36 -4.20 -4.38
CA THR A 22 -5.69 -3.61 -4.57
C THR A 22 -5.60 -2.20 -5.16
N ALA A 23 -4.65 -1.38 -4.71
CA ALA A 23 -4.39 -0.05 -5.27
C ALA A 23 -3.96 -0.11 -6.74
N ALA A 24 -3.18 -1.12 -7.10
CA ALA A 24 -2.73 -1.39 -8.46
C ALA A 24 -3.84 -1.90 -9.38
N ASP A 25 -4.80 -2.68 -8.85
CA ASP A 25 -5.91 -3.26 -9.61
C ASP A 25 -7.14 -2.33 -9.70
N THR A 26 -7.19 -1.29 -8.86
CA THR A 26 -8.31 -0.35 -8.82
C THR A 26 -8.48 0.36 -10.18
N PRO A 27 -9.62 0.16 -10.88
CA PRO A 27 -9.85 0.80 -12.17
C PRO A 27 -10.06 2.31 -11.99
N PRO A 28 -9.63 3.14 -12.95
CA PRO A 28 -9.90 4.57 -12.91
C PRO A 28 -11.42 4.79 -12.92
N THR A 29 -11.94 5.36 -11.82
CA THR A 29 -13.36 5.72 -11.73
C THR A 29 -13.57 6.96 -12.59
N SER A 30 -14.29 6.78 -13.71
CA SER A 30 -14.67 7.80 -14.71
C SER A 30 -13.70 7.93 -15.88
N GLY A 31 -14.26 7.92 -17.10
CA GLY A 31 -13.59 7.71 -18.40
C GLY A 31 -12.60 8.76 -18.89
N ALA A 32 -12.04 9.58 -18.00
CA ALA A 32 -10.85 10.37 -18.25
C ALA A 32 -9.69 9.74 -17.48
N VAL A 33 -8.72 9.15 -18.21
CA VAL A 33 -7.48 8.65 -17.61
C VAL A 33 -6.75 9.84 -17.00
N ASN A 34 -6.88 10.01 -15.68
CA ASN A 34 -6.09 11.00 -14.95
C ASN A 34 -4.64 10.47 -14.90
N PRO A 35 -3.67 11.16 -15.54
CA PRO A 35 -2.30 10.68 -15.62
C PRO A 35 -1.65 10.51 -14.23
N ASP A 36 -1.97 11.37 -13.26
CA ASP A 36 -1.49 11.25 -11.88
C ASP A 36 -2.01 9.99 -11.19
N LEU A 37 -3.29 9.67 -11.38
CA LEU A 37 -3.86 8.43 -10.85
C LEU A 37 -3.18 7.21 -11.46
N ARG A 38 -2.90 7.26 -12.77
CA ARG A 38 -2.17 6.17 -13.46
C ARG A 38 -0.73 6.03 -12.94
N SER A 39 -0.05 7.13 -12.66
CA SER A 39 1.30 7.10 -12.05
C SER A 39 1.26 6.47 -10.67
N LEU A 40 0.29 6.84 -9.83
CA LEU A 40 0.12 6.25 -8.49
C LEU A 40 -0.20 4.75 -8.54
N THR A 41 -1.09 4.32 -9.43
CA THR A 41 -1.40 2.89 -9.64
C THR A 41 -0.17 2.11 -10.07
N LEU A 42 0.64 2.67 -10.99
CA LEU A 42 1.91 2.05 -11.40
C LEU A 42 2.93 2.00 -10.25
N GLY A 43 3.05 3.08 -9.48
CA GLY A 43 3.89 3.12 -8.29
C GLY A 43 3.51 2.04 -7.28
N ALA A 44 2.22 1.93 -6.97
CA ALA A 44 1.69 0.88 -6.11
C ALA A 44 2.00 -0.52 -6.64
N GLN A 45 1.85 -0.76 -7.95
CA GLN A 45 2.18 -2.04 -8.58
C GLN A 45 3.67 -2.41 -8.44
N ILE A 46 4.56 -1.43 -8.63
CA ILE A 46 6.01 -1.63 -8.50
C ILE A 46 6.36 -2.00 -7.05
N VAL A 47 5.87 -1.22 -6.08
CA VAL A 47 6.13 -1.46 -4.66
C VAL A 47 5.53 -2.80 -4.22
N ALA A 48 4.30 -3.14 -4.64
CA ALA A 48 3.69 -4.44 -4.38
C ALA A 48 4.54 -5.61 -4.92
N SER A 49 5.04 -5.49 -6.15
CA SER A 49 5.86 -6.53 -6.78
C SER A 49 7.19 -6.72 -6.04
N ARG A 50 7.82 -5.63 -5.59
CA ARG A 50 9.05 -5.68 -4.78
C ARG A 50 8.79 -6.26 -3.40
N ALA A 51 7.66 -5.91 -2.78
CA ALA A 51 7.26 -6.42 -1.48
C ALA A 51 6.99 -7.94 -1.52
N LEU A 52 6.30 -8.39 -2.57
CA LEU A 52 6.00 -9.80 -2.85
C LEU A 52 7.29 -10.61 -3.05
N ALA A 53 8.28 -10.06 -3.76
CA ALA A 53 9.57 -10.73 -3.97
C ALA A 53 10.38 -10.98 -2.67
N LEU A 54 10.03 -10.33 -1.56
CA LEU A 54 10.63 -10.54 -0.25
C LEU A 54 9.89 -11.56 0.61
N LEU A 55 8.74 -12.06 0.17
CA LEU A 55 8.04 -13.13 0.87
C LEU A 55 8.79 -14.46 0.71
N PRO A 56 8.84 -15.29 1.78
CA PRO A 56 9.26 -16.68 1.64
C PRO A 56 8.26 -17.44 0.75
N ALA A 57 8.75 -18.33 -0.12
CA ALA A 57 7.93 -19.11 -1.05
C ALA A 57 6.85 -20.00 -0.38
N ASP A 58 6.97 -20.26 0.93
CA ASP A 58 5.98 -21.00 1.73
C ASP A 58 4.78 -20.15 2.18
N VAL A 59 4.80 -18.82 1.97
CA VAL A 59 3.80 -17.88 2.49
C VAL A 59 2.84 -17.37 1.39
N ASP A 60 3.17 -17.58 0.11
CA ASP A 60 2.37 -17.11 -1.03
C ASP A 60 0.88 -17.55 -0.99
N GLY A 61 0.58 -18.73 -0.43
CA GLY A 61 -0.80 -19.25 -0.34
C GLY A 61 -1.68 -18.60 0.73
N ASP A 62 -1.10 -17.88 1.70
CA ASP A 62 -1.85 -17.22 2.79
C ASP A 62 -2.29 -15.80 2.39
N LEU A 63 -1.66 -15.23 1.36
CA LEU A 63 -1.94 -13.89 0.85
C LEU A 63 -3.36 -13.78 0.28
N GLU A 64 -3.89 -14.86 -0.31
CA GLU A 64 -5.25 -14.93 -0.87
C GLU A 64 -6.34 -14.85 0.21
N ASP A 65 -6.03 -15.23 1.46
CA ASP A 65 -6.97 -15.22 2.60
C ASP A 65 -6.99 -13.85 3.33
N VAL A 66 -6.10 -12.92 2.97
CA VAL A 66 -6.08 -11.57 3.55
C VAL A 66 -7.26 -10.75 3.01
N VAL A 67 -8.41 -10.90 3.67
CA VAL A 67 -9.65 -10.22 3.29
C VAL A 67 -9.57 -8.71 3.59
N LEU A 68 -9.55 -7.91 2.53
CA LEU A 68 -9.59 -6.44 2.55
C LEU A 68 -11.02 -5.92 2.33
N ASP A 69 -11.99 -6.38 3.13
CA ASP A 69 -13.43 -6.06 2.97
C ASP A 69 -13.72 -4.55 3.06
N VAL A 70 -12.94 -3.81 3.85
CA VAL A 70 -13.09 -2.35 4.06
C VAL A 70 -12.45 -1.51 2.96
N VAL A 71 -11.54 -2.06 2.15
CA VAL A 71 -10.62 -1.28 1.31
C VAL A 71 -11.00 -1.28 -0.16
N ALA A 72 -11.94 -2.13 -0.57
CA ALA A 72 -12.50 -2.14 -1.93
C ALA A 72 -13.26 -0.85 -2.31
N SER A 73 -13.66 -0.03 -1.33
CA SER A 73 -14.33 1.27 -1.57
C SER A 73 -13.40 2.48 -1.43
N CYS A 74 -12.12 2.26 -1.14
CA CYS A 74 -11.13 3.32 -0.94
C CYS A 74 -10.55 3.81 -2.27
N SER A 75 -10.16 5.09 -2.34
CA SER A 75 -9.39 5.59 -3.49
C SER A 75 -7.97 4.99 -3.49
N VAL A 76 -7.30 4.99 -4.65
CA VAL A 76 -5.88 4.58 -4.77
C VAL A 76 -5.00 5.30 -3.74
N GLY A 77 -5.23 6.60 -3.51
CA GLY A 77 -4.48 7.36 -2.50
C GLY A 77 -4.77 6.93 -1.06
N ASP A 78 -6.03 6.59 -0.75
CA ASP A 78 -6.40 6.06 0.58
C ASP A 78 -5.79 4.68 0.82
N LEU A 79 -5.73 3.84 -0.21
CA LEU A 79 -5.07 2.53 -0.16
C LEU A 79 -3.57 2.68 0.10
N ILE A 80 -2.88 3.54 -0.64
CA ILE A 80 -1.44 3.81 -0.43
C ILE A 80 -1.17 4.32 0.99
N ARG A 81 -2.02 5.24 1.51
CA ARG A 81 -1.92 5.71 2.89
C ARG A 81 -2.15 4.62 3.92
N ALA A 82 -3.13 3.75 3.70
CA ALA A 82 -3.42 2.62 4.59
C ALA A 82 -2.25 1.64 4.65
N ALA A 83 -1.60 1.35 3.52
CA ALA A 83 -0.38 0.55 3.48
C ALA A 83 0.76 1.21 4.27
N GLY A 84 0.96 2.52 4.11
CA GLY A 84 1.96 3.26 4.88
C GLY A 84 1.69 3.25 6.39
N ASP A 85 0.44 3.38 6.81
CA ASP A 85 0.06 3.27 8.22
C ASP A 85 0.32 1.87 8.78
N ALA A 86 0.02 0.82 8.02
CA ALA A 86 0.32 -0.55 8.39
C ALA A 86 1.83 -0.78 8.57
N ALA A 87 2.67 -0.22 7.69
CA ALA A 87 4.13 -0.31 7.80
C ALA A 87 4.66 0.37 9.08
N ARG A 88 4.09 1.51 9.49
CA ARG A 88 4.54 2.27 10.68
C ARG A 88 4.18 1.60 12.02
N ARG A 89 3.28 0.62 12.03
CA ARG A 89 2.91 -0.12 13.25
C ARG A 89 4.04 -1.00 13.78
N HIS A 90 5.02 -1.31 12.93
CA HIS A 90 6.17 -2.13 13.28
C HIS A 90 7.47 -1.43 12.89
N PRO A 91 8.58 -1.64 13.64
CA PRO A 91 9.89 -1.17 13.20
C PRO A 91 10.29 -1.90 11.91
N ALA A 92 11.04 -1.22 11.03
CA ALA A 92 11.48 -1.81 9.75
C ALA A 92 12.24 -3.14 9.91
N GLU A 93 12.93 -3.31 11.04
CA GLU A 93 13.70 -4.50 11.41
C GLU A 93 12.83 -5.73 11.73
N ALA A 94 11.52 -5.53 11.97
CA ALA A 94 10.58 -6.62 12.21
C ALA A 94 10.10 -7.28 10.91
N PHE A 95 10.34 -6.65 9.75
CA PHE A 95 9.93 -7.15 8.44
C PHE A 95 11.05 -7.99 7.78
N PRO A 96 10.75 -8.67 6.65
CA PRO A 96 11.76 -9.43 5.91
C PRO A 96 12.98 -8.59 5.51
N ALA A 97 14.13 -9.25 5.36
CA ALA A 97 15.35 -8.58 4.92
C ALA A 97 15.12 -7.85 3.58
N GLY A 98 15.47 -6.57 3.52
CA GLY A 98 15.21 -5.72 2.35
C GLY A 98 13.90 -4.91 2.41
N ALA A 99 13.02 -5.18 3.37
CA ALA A 99 11.75 -4.46 3.53
C ALA A 99 11.94 -2.95 3.77
N ALA A 100 13.02 -2.53 4.43
CA ALA A 100 13.30 -1.11 4.68
C ALA A 100 13.35 -0.27 3.39
N ALA A 101 13.88 -0.82 2.29
CA ALA A 101 13.91 -0.13 1.00
C ALA A 101 12.50 0.03 0.41
N VAL A 102 11.68 -1.03 0.49
CA VAL A 102 10.29 -1.03 0.03
C VAL A 102 9.43 -0.07 0.87
N ILE A 103 9.64 -0.03 2.19
CA ILE A 103 8.95 0.91 3.09
C ILE A 103 9.30 2.35 2.73
N THR A 104 10.58 2.63 2.43
CA THR A 104 11.00 3.97 1.99
C THR A 104 10.29 4.39 0.69
N GLU A 105 10.20 3.49 -0.29
CA GLU A 105 9.45 3.76 -1.54
C GLU A 105 7.95 3.95 -1.29
N LEU A 106 7.37 3.18 -0.38
CA LEU A 106 5.99 3.35 0.04
C LEU A 106 5.76 4.72 0.69
N GLU A 107 6.68 5.20 1.53
CA GLU A 107 6.57 6.52 2.15
C GLU A 107 6.71 7.67 1.14
N ASP A 108 7.51 7.49 0.09
CA ASP A 108 7.57 8.41 -1.05
C ASP A 108 6.21 8.49 -1.77
N LEU A 109 5.60 7.34 -2.09
CA LEU A 109 4.25 7.29 -2.66
C LEU A 109 3.20 7.92 -1.74
N VAL A 110 3.25 7.67 -0.43
CA VAL A 110 2.36 8.31 0.54
C VAL A 110 2.49 9.83 0.48
N THR A 111 3.71 10.35 0.34
CA THR A 111 3.97 11.79 0.21
C THR A 111 3.40 12.33 -1.10
N GLU A 112 3.58 11.61 -2.22
CA GLU A 112 3.00 11.96 -3.53
C GLU A 112 1.47 12.04 -3.48
N THR A 113 0.79 11.12 -2.77
CA THR A 113 -0.68 11.18 -2.64
C THR A 113 -1.19 12.43 -1.94
N ALA A 114 -0.37 13.07 -1.09
CA ALA A 114 -0.72 14.30 -0.37
C ALA A 114 -0.44 15.57 -1.18
N ALA A 115 0.20 15.45 -2.34
CA ALA A 115 0.74 16.59 -3.06
C ALA A 115 -0.26 17.37 -3.92
N GLU A 116 -1.55 16.98 -4.09
CA GLU A 116 -2.53 17.77 -4.88
C GLU A 116 -3.99 17.69 -4.35
N PRO A 117 -4.80 18.78 -4.44
CA PRO A 117 -4.67 19.90 -5.36
C PRO A 117 -4.31 21.26 -4.71
N ALA A 118 -3.18 21.84 -5.11
CA ALA A 118 -3.01 23.29 -5.11
C ALA A 118 -3.68 23.89 -6.36
N GLY A 119 -5.02 23.78 -6.42
CA GLY A 119 -5.82 24.46 -7.44
C GLY A 119 -5.88 25.97 -7.18
N GLY A 120 -5.31 26.74 -8.10
CA GLY A 120 -5.78 28.06 -8.53
C GLY A 120 -6.34 29.03 -7.49
N ALA A 121 -5.47 29.87 -6.93
CA ALA A 121 -5.87 31.23 -6.55
C ALA A 121 -5.66 32.14 -7.77
N VAL A 122 -6.76 32.43 -8.46
CA VAL A 122 -6.86 33.56 -9.38
C VAL A 122 -6.48 34.86 -8.66
N SER A 123 -5.71 35.71 -9.33
CA SER A 123 -5.66 37.16 -9.10
C SER A 123 -5.53 37.84 -10.45
#